data_AF-A0A965ZIW9-F1
#
_entry.id   AF-A0A965ZIW9-F1
#
_cell.length_a   1.000
_cell.length_b   1.000
_cell.length_c   1.000
_cell.angle_alpha   90.00
_cell.angle_beta   90.00
_cell.angle_gamma   90.00
#
_symmetry.space_group_name_H-M   'P 1'
#
loop_
_entity.id
_entity.type
_entity.pdbx_description
1 polymer ?
#
loop_
_entity_poly.entity_id
_entity_poly.type
_entity_poly.pdbx_seq_one_letter_code
_entity_poly.pdbx_strand_id
1 'polypeptide(L)' 'MNPESPTNASWGFTTPDGHFMPMPSLKLAGFEYLSKTVAELQDLIAEYIIAEEYEKCALIRDEIAKRV' A
#
# COMPACT_ATOMS: atom_id res chain seq x y z
N MET A 1 -2.38 -4.18 42.24
CA MET A 1 -3.26 -4.18 41.05
C MET A 1 -2.92 -2.90 40.29
N ASN A 2 -2.12 -2.99 39.24
CA ASN A 2 -1.80 -1.83 38.39
C ASN A 2 -2.97 -1.60 37.43
N PRO A 3 -3.50 -0.37 37.30
CA PRO A 3 -4.54 -0.10 36.32
C PRO A 3 -3.95 -0.24 34.91
N GLU A 4 -4.60 -1.06 34.10
CA GLU A 4 -4.25 -1.30 32.70
C GLU A 4 -4.25 0.04 31.93
N SER A 5 -3.13 0.38 31.32
CA SER A 5 -2.99 1.56 30.47
C SER A 5 -3.81 1.36 29.19
N PRO A 6 -4.87 2.14 28.91
CA PRO A 6 -5.57 2.01 27.66
C PRO A 6 -4.96 3.02 26.70
N THR A 7 -4.11 2.59 25.76
CA THR A 7 -3.85 3.38 24.52
C THR A 7 -2.87 2.63 23.61
N ASN A 8 -3.36 1.57 22.97
CA ASN A 8 -2.91 1.33 21.60
C ASN A 8 -3.52 2.47 20.76
N ALA A 9 -2.82 3.61 20.68
CA ALA A 9 -3.25 4.74 19.88
C ALA A 9 -3.20 4.32 18.40
N SER A 10 -4.33 3.85 17.88
CA SER A 10 -4.47 3.52 16.47
C SER A 10 -4.57 4.83 15.68
N TRP A 11 -3.47 5.22 15.05
CA TRP A 11 -3.47 6.30 14.07
C TRP A 11 -4.38 5.91 12.89
N GLY A 12 -5.09 6.86 12.29
CA GLY A 12 -6.04 6.58 11.22
C GLY A 12 -6.57 7.85 10.55
N PHE A 13 -7.35 7.67 9.49
CA PHE A 13 -8.00 8.76 8.76
C PHE A 13 -9.51 8.67 8.94
N THR A 14 -10.17 9.81 9.08
CA THR A 14 -11.64 9.89 9.08
C THR A 14 -12.10 10.42 7.73
N THR A 15 -12.94 9.67 7.04
CA THR A 15 -13.53 10.10 5.77
C THR A 15 -14.67 11.12 6.00
N PRO A 16 -15.07 11.90 4.98
CA PRO A 16 -16.10 12.94 5.14
C PRO A 16 -17.49 12.43 5.57
N ASP A 17 -17.75 11.14 5.38
CA ASP A 17 -18.95 10.40 5.83
C ASP A 17 -18.86 9.93 7.28
N GLY A 18 -17.76 10.22 7.98
CA GLY A 18 -17.56 9.89 9.40
C GLY A 18 -16.98 8.50 9.64
N HIS A 19 -16.62 7.75 8.60
CA HIS A 19 -16.01 6.44 8.77
C HIS A 19 -14.53 6.56 9.18
N PHE A 20 -14.13 5.90 10.27
CA PHE A 20 -12.74 5.88 10.74
C PHE A 20 -11.99 4.68 10.14
N MET A 21 -10.91 4.96 9.39
CA MET A 21 -10.01 3.95 8.84
C MET A 21 -8.68 3.92 9.62
N PRO A 22 -8.40 2.84 10.39
CA PRO A 22 -7.11 2.68 11.04
C PRO A 22 -5.97 2.58 10.03
N MET A 23 -4.80 3.17 10.31
CA MET A 23 -3.59 3.05 9.49
C MET A 23 -3.11 1.60 9.29
N PRO A 24 -3.18 0.69 10.30
CA PRO A 24 -2.79 -0.71 10.07
C PRO A 24 -3.63 -1.44 9.02
N SER A 25 -4.84 -0.95 8.71
CA SER A 25 -5.70 -1.48 7.65
C SER A 25 -5.34 -0.96 6.25
N LEU A 26 -4.46 0.03 6.12
CA LEU A 26 -3.82 0.37 4.86
C LEU A 26 -2.81 -0.73 4.53
N LYS A 27 -3.21 -1.69 3.70
CA LYS A 27 -2.29 -2.71 3.20
C LYS A 27 -1.12 -2.02 2.49
N LEU A 28 0.09 -2.19 3.04
CA LEU A 28 1.34 -1.62 2.52
C LEU A 28 1.62 -1.96 1.05
N ALA A 29 1.01 -3.03 0.52
CA ALA A 29 1.18 -3.46 -0.87
C ALA A 29 0.80 -2.36 -1.89
N GLY A 30 -0.13 -1.45 -1.55
CA GLY A 30 -0.43 -0.30 -2.41
C GLY A 30 0.60 0.82 -2.31
N PHE A 31 1.27 0.97 -1.16
CA PHE A 31 2.27 2.01 -0.92
C PHE A 31 3.63 1.70 -1.52
N GLU A 32 3.96 0.41 -1.66
CA GLU A 32 5.25 -0.03 -2.19
C GLU A 32 5.54 0.54 -3.59
N TYR A 33 4.50 0.70 -4.41
CA TYR A 33 4.62 1.21 -5.77
C TYR A 33 4.35 2.72 -5.88
N LEU A 34 3.62 3.31 -4.92
CA LEU A 34 3.29 4.74 -4.90
C LEU A 34 4.55 5.62 -4.78
N SER A 35 5.56 5.20 -4.03
CA SER A 35 6.79 5.98 -3.85
C SER A 35 7.79 5.84 -5.00
N LYS A 36 7.56 4.94 -5.95
CA LYS A 36 8.47 4.65 -7.07
C LYS A 36 8.14 5.49 -8.28
N THR A 37 9.09 5.79 -9.14
CA THR A 37 8.90 6.44 -10.43
C THR A 37 8.42 5.44 -11.50
N VAL A 38 7.93 5.93 -12.64
CA VAL A 38 7.48 5.05 -13.74
C VAL A 38 8.63 4.18 -14.27
N ALA A 39 9.86 4.71 -14.34
CA ALA A 39 11.04 3.94 -14.74
C ALA A 39 11.33 2.79 -13.76
N GLU A 40 11.35 3.08 -12.45
CA GLU A 40 11.55 2.05 -11.42
C GLU A 40 10.44 0.98 -11.42
N LEU A 41 9.21 1.36 -11.74
CA LEU A 41 8.10 0.42 -11.90
C LEU A 41 8.29 -0.47 -13.13
N GLN A 42 8.85 0.04 -14.22
CA GLN A 42 9.19 -0.75 -15.41
C GLN A 42 10.35 -1.72 -15.16
N ASP A 43 11.33 -1.34 -14.33
CA ASP A 43 12.40 -2.26 -13.94
C ASP A 43 11.84 -3.41 -13.07
N LEU A 44 11.00 -3.07 -12.08
CA LEU A 44 10.35 -4.06 -11.20
C LEU A 44 9.43 -5.02 -11.94
N ILE A 45 8.68 -4.56 -12.93
CA ILE A 45 7.79 -5.47 -13.68
C ILE A 45 8.62 -6.50 -14.45
N ALA A 46 9.80 -6.13 -14.97
CA ALA A 46 10.69 -7.05 -15.66
C ALA A 46 11.26 -8.12 -14.69
N GLU A 47 11.65 -7.71 -13.48
CA GLU A 47 12.10 -8.62 -12.43
C GLU A 47 10.99 -9.62 -12.03
N TYR A 48 9.77 -9.15 -11.82
CA TYR A 48 8.65 -10.01 -11.44
C TYR A 48 8.16 -10.93 -12.56
N ILE A 49 8.31 -10.55 -13.83
CA ILE A 49 8.08 -11.44 -14.97
C ILE A 49 9.04 -12.63 -14.93
N ILE A 50 10.33 -12.38 -14.66
CA ILE A 50 11.35 -13.44 -14.55
C ILE A 50 11.05 -14.35 -13.36
N ALA A 51 10.55 -13.79 -12.26
CA ALA A 51 10.16 -14.53 -11.07
C ALA A 51 8.77 -15.20 -11.17
N GLU A 52 8.07 -15.06 -12.30
CA GLU A 52 6.71 -15.55 -12.52
C GLU A 52 5.66 -15.04 -11.50
N GLU A 53 5.92 -13.88 -10.87
CA GLU A 53 5.04 -13.25 -9.87
C GLU A 53 3.99 -12.35 -10.53
N TYR A 54 3.14 -12.92 -11.38
CA TYR A 54 2.20 -12.17 -12.22
C TYR A 54 1.18 -11.33 -11.45
N GLU A 55 0.85 -11.70 -10.21
CA GLU A 55 -0.04 -10.90 -9.35
C GLU A 55 0.59 -9.53 -9.04
N LYS A 56 1.90 -9.48 -8.77
CA LYS A 56 2.62 -8.22 -8.56
C LYS A 56 2.76 -7.42 -9.84
N CYS A 57 2.96 -8.10 -10.98
CA CYS A 57 2.95 -7.45 -12.29
C CYS A 57 1.63 -6.73 -12.56
N ALA A 58 0.49 -7.32 -12.20
CA ALA A 58 -0.82 -6.68 -12.36
C ALA A 58 -0.94 -5.41 -11.50
N LEU A 59 -0.49 -5.46 -10.24
CA LEU A 59 -0.50 -4.29 -9.35
C LEU A 59 0.37 -3.14 -9.88
N ILE A 60 1.58 -3.45 -10.38
CA ILE A 60 2.47 -2.46 -10.97
C ILE A 60 1.88 -1.88 -12.26
N ARG A 61 1.33 -2.72 -13.13
CA ARG A 61 0.68 -2.27 -14.37
C ARG A 61 -0.46 -1.30 -14.07
N ASP A 62 -1.30 -1.62 -13.10
CA ASP A 62 -2.41 -0.77 -12.70
C ASP A 62 -1.92 0.56 -12.10
N GLU A 63 -0.78 0.55 -11.41
CA GLU A 63 -0.15 1.76 -10.89
C GLU A 63 0.49 2.63 -11.99
N ILE A 64 1.15 2.02 -12.99
CA ILE A 64 1.65 2.73 -14.17
C ILE A 64 0.48 3.36 -14.94
N ALA A 65 -0.61 2.62 -15.13
CA ALA A 65 -1.79 3.08 -15.87
C ALA A 65 -2.49 4.29 -15.22
N LYS A 66 -2.36 4.50 -13.91
CA LYS A 66 -2.88 5.70 -13.23
C LYS A 66 -2.05 6.96 -13.51
N ARG A 67 -0.84 6.81 -14.03
CA ARG A 67 0.17 7.88 -14.17
C ARG A 67 0.38 8.33 -15.61
N VAL A 68 -0.24 7.64 -16.57
CA VAL A 68 -0.24 7.93 -18.01
C VAL A 68 -1.64 8.38 -18.41
#